data_AF-A0A537R8X5-F1
#
_entry.id   AF-A0A537R8X5-F1
#
_cell.length_a   1.000
_cell.length_b   1.000
_cell.length_c   1.000
_cell.angle_alpha   90.00
_cell.angle_beta   90.00
_cell.angle_gamma   90.00
#
_symmetry.space_group_name_H-M   'P 1'
#
loop_
_entity.id
_entity.type
_entity.pdbx_description
1 polymer ?
#
loop_
_entity_poly.entity_id
_entity_poly.type
_entity_poly.pdbx_seq_one_letter_code
_entity_poly.pdbx_strand_id
1 'polypeptide(L)'
;MSRLTDFMALAGCLAVIGCTNNPYPEADRDKKVLYSSFNEAPKTLDPAVAYTTAEHVITGNVYDTLLEYHYLERPYRLIAGLAAAVPEPRQLPDGRQAYRFEVRPGVLFHADPCFAPSQGGR
;
A
#
# COMPACT_ATOMS: atom_id res chain seq x y z
N MET A 1 6.83 12.42 -59.43
CA MET A 1 5.53 12.33 -58.72
C MET A 1 5.48 11.20 -57.70
N SER A 2 6.02 9.99 -57.95
CA SER A 2 5.98 8.90 -56.94
C SER A 2 6.78 9.20 -55.64
N ARG A 3 7.96 9.81 -55.73
CA ARG A 3 8.78 10.12 -54.53
C ARG A 3 8.11 11.09 -53.54
N LEU A 4 7.17 11.91 -53.99
CA LEU A 4 6.45 12.87 -53.15
C LEU A 4 5.27 12.18 -52.43
N THR A 5 4.56 11.29 -53.13
CA THR A 5 3.53 10.43 -52.52
C THR A 5 4.11 9.46 -51.51
N ASP A 6 5.31 8.93 -51.78
CA ASP A 6 6.01 8.02 -50.86
C ASP A 6 6.45 8.76 -49.57
N PHE A 7 6.92 10.02 -49.69
CA PHE A 7 7.26 10.87 -48.54
C PHE A 7 6.03 11.24 -47.70
N MET A 8 4.91 11.54 -48.35
CA MET A 8 3.67 11.91 -47.68
C MET A 8 3.03 10.71 -46.98
N ALA A 9 3.11 9.52 -47.58
CA ALA A 9 2.67 8.27 -46.96
C ALA A 9 3.54 7.90 -45.74
N LEU A 10 4.86 8.06 -45.84
CA LEU A 10 5.78 7.81 -44.72
C LEU A 10 5.55 8.78 -43.55
N ALA A 11 5.36 10.06 -43.83
CA ALA A 11 5.01 11.07 -42.81
C ALA A 11 3.65 10.79 -42.15
N GLY A 12 2.67 10.32 -42.93
CA GLY A 12 1.36 9.89 -42.42
C GLY A 12 1.46 8.69 -41.47
N CYS A 13 2.28 7.68 -41.79
CA CYS A 13 2.51 6.54 -40.91
C CYS A 13 3.20 6.94 -39.60
N LEU A 14 4.18 7.85 -39.63
CA LEU A 14 4.84 8.35 -38.42
C LEU A 14 3.89 9.15 -37.49
N ALA A 15 2.93 9.90 -38.06
CA ALA A 15 1.94 10.66 -37.28
C ALA A 15 0.94 9.78 -36.51
N VAL A 16 0.66 8.57 -37.00
CA VAL A 16 -0.26 7.62 -36.32
C VAL A 16 0.44 6.84 -35.21
N ILE A 17 1.76 6.64 -35.30
CA ILE A 17 2.56 5.91 -34.30
C ILE A 17 2.85 6.78 -33.05
N GLY A 18 2.89 8.10 -33.18
CA GLY A 18 3.23 9.02 -32.09
C GLY A 18 2.10 9.35 -31.11
N CYS A 19 0.84 9.05 -31.43
CA CYS A 19 -0.33 9.40 -30.62
C CYS A 19 -0.86 8.19 -29.85
N THR A 20 -0.17 7.78 -28.80
CA THR A 20 -0.67 6.77 -27.86
C THR A 20 -1.63 7.42 -26.85
N ASN A 21 -2.71 6.73 -26.49
CA ASN A 21 -3.63 7.14 -25.41
C ASN A 21 -3.20 6.58 -24.04
N ASN A 22 -2.01 5.99 -23.96
CA ASN A 22 -1.43 5.50 -22.71
C ASN A 22 -1.18 6.70 -21.77
N PRO A 23 -1.91 6.81 -20.65
CA PRO A 23 -1.75 7.93 -19.72
C PRO A 23 -0.54 7.76 -18.79
N TYR A 24 0.16 6.62 -18.85
CA TYR A 24 1.25 6.28 -17.94
C TYR A 24 2.62 6.67 -18.50
N PRO A 25 3.57 7.13 -17.66
CA PRO A 25 4.91 7.47 -18.10
C PRO A 25 5.66 6.28 -18.72
N GLU A 26 6.33 6.48 -19.85
CA GLU A 26 7.19 5.46 -20.47
C GLU A 26 8.32 4.99 -19.53
N ALA A 27 8.76 5.85 -18.61
CA ALA A 27 9.76 5.50 -17.59
C ALA A 27 9.32 4.40 -16.62
N ASP A 28 8.02 4.09 -16.58
CA ASP A 28 7.44 3.07 -15.70
C ASP A 28 7.13 1.75 -16.46
N ARG A 29 7.42 1.67 -17.76
CA ARG A 29 7.06 0.54 -18.63
C ARG A 29 7.48 -0.83 -18.10
N ASP A 30 8.67 -0.90 -17.51
CA ASP A 30 9.24 -2.15 -16.97
C ASP A 30 9.10 -2.27 -15.44
N LYS A 31 8.34 -1.36 -14.81
CA LYS A 31 8.09 -1.35 -13.37
C LYS A 31 6.71 -1.92 -13.05
N LYS A 32 6.58 -2.50 -11.85
CA LYS A 32 5.28 -2.89 -11.28
C LYS A 32 4.69 -1.71 -10.52
N VAL A 33 3.99 -0.82 -11.23
CA VAL A 33 3.35 0.36 -10.64
C VAL A 33 1.83 0.16 -10.59
N LEU A 34 1.24 0.33 -9.41
CA LEU A 34 -0.21 0.39 -9.24
C LEU A 34 -0.66 1.86 -9.28
N TYR A 35 -1.32 2.26 -10.35
CA TYR A 35 -1.98 3.57 -10.44
C TYR A 35 -3.41 3.45 -9.94
N SER A 36 -3.78 4.27 -8.97
CA SER A 36 -5.13 4.31 -8.40
C SER A 36 -5.64 5.75 -8.32
N SER A 37 -6.96 5.90 -8.36
CA SER A 37 -7.65 7.19 -8.22
C SER A 37 -8.42 7.26 -6.90
N PHE A 38 -8.51 8.46 -6.33
CA PHE A 38 -9.36 8.75 -5.18
C PHE A 38 -10.31 9.91 -5.52
N ASN A 39 -11.52 9.86 -4.96
CA ASN A 39 -12.55 10.87 -5.22
C ASN A 39 -12.27 12.20 -4.49
N GLU A 40 -11.56 12.13 -3.37
CA GLU A 40 -11.15 13.28 -2.55
C GLU A 40 -9.77 13.02 -1.94
N ALA A 41 -8.99 14.09 -1.75
CA ALA A 41 -7.71 13.98 -1.07
C ALA A 41 -7.91 13.57 0.40
N PRO A 42 -7.04 12.71 0.97
CA PRO A 42 -7.10 12.36 2.38
C PRO A 42 -6.93 13.62 3.24
N LYS A 43 -7.71 13.75 4.32
CA LYS A 43 -7.61 14.91 5.22
C LYS A 43 -6.42 14.74 6.16
N THR A 44 -6.08 13.49 6.47
CA THR A 44 -4.94 13.13 7.31
C THR A 44 -4.34 11.80 6.87
N LEU A 45 -3.05 11.62 7.14
CA LEU A 45 -2.36 10.33 7.03
C LEU A 45 -2.00 9.75 8.41
N ASP A 46 -2.39 10.44 9.49
CA ASP A 46 -2.23 9.93 10.84
C ASP A 46 -3.31 8.86 11.12
N PRO A 47 -2.92 7.58 11.28
CA PRO A 47 -3.87 6.49 11.48
C PRO A 47 -4.64 6.59 12.80
N ALA A 48 -4.18 7.40 13.77
CA ALA A 48 -4.87 7.58 15.05
C ALA A 48 -6.16 8.42 14.94
N VAL A 49 -6.26 9.26 13.90
CA VAL A 49 -7.38 10.19 13.70
C VAL A 49 -8.07 10.05 12.34
N ALA A 50 -7.50 9.29 11.40
CA ALA A 50 -8.15 8.95 10.13
C ALA A 50 -9.50 8.24 10.36
N TYR A 51 -10.51 8.60 9.59
CA TYR A 51 -11.88 8.07 9.78
C TYR A 51 -12.60 7.73 8.48
N THR A 52 -11.99 7.98 7.33
CA THR A 52 -12.59 7.67 6.02
C THR A 52 -11.97 6.42 5.41
N THR A 53 -12.74 5.75 4.54
CA THR A 53 -12.25 4.60 3.77
C THR A 53 -11.14 5.01 2.79
N ALA A 54 -11.21 6.22 2.23
CA ALA A 54 -10.18 6.75 1.33
C ALA A 54 -8.82 6.86 2.03
N GLU A 55 -8.80 7.37 3.26
CA GLU A 55 -7.58 7.44 4.08
C GLU A 55 -7.07 6.03 4.42
N HIS A 56 -7.98 5.12 4.79
CA HIS A 56 -7.62 3.75 5.16
C HIS A 56 -6.99 2.94 4.01
N VAL A 57 -7.40 3.19 2.77
CA VAL A 57 -6.77 2.58 1.58
C VAL A 57 -5.30 2.99 1.45
N ILE A 58 -4.93 4.19 1.90
CA ILE A 58 -3.55 4.67 1.85
C ILE A 58 -2.79 4.20 3.10
N THR A 59 -3.31 4.48 4.29
CA THR A 59 -2.62 4.19 5.55
C THR A 59 -2.43 2.70 5.79
N GLY A 60 -3.36 1.85 5.34
CA GLY A 60 -3.24 0.39 5.45
C GLY A 60 -2.12 -0.22 4.59
N ASN A 61 -1.52 0.53 3.66
CA ASN A 61 -0.31 0.11 2.93
C ASN A 61 0.99 0.56 3.61
N VAL A 62 0.91 1.40 4.64
CA VAL A 62 2.07 2.05 5.29
C VAL A 62 2.22 1.60 6.74
N TYR A 63 1.11 1.41 7.45
CA TYR A 63 1.09 1.05 8.87
C TYR A 63 0.55 -0.36 9.05
N ASP A 64 1.36 -1.21 9.68
CA ASP A 64 0.95 -2.54 10.10
C ASP A 64 0.27 -2.51 11.47
N THR A 65 -0.64 -3.45 11.71
CA THR A 65 -1.36 -3.63 12.99
C THR A 65 -0.97 -4.93 13.68
N LEU A 66 -1.25 -5.03 14.98
CA LEU A 66 -0.98 -6.27 15.75
C LEU A 66 -1.75 -7.47 15.18
N LEU A 67 -3.00 -7.25 14.80
CA LEU A 67 -3.90 -8.25 14.22
C LEU A 67 -4.47 -7.73 12.91
N GLU A 68 -4.85 -8.65 12.04
CA GLU A 68 -5.47 -8.35 10.76
C GLU A 68 -6.57 -9.38 10.46
N TYR A 69 -7.36 -9.14 9.41
CA TYR A 69 -8.37 -10.11 8.96
C TYR A 69 -7.83 -10.96 7.82
N HIS A 70 -8.14 -12.25 7.86
CA HIS A 70 -7.82 -13.15 6.77
C HIS A 70 -8.51 -12.69 5.48
N TYR A 71 -7.69 -12.36 4.48
CA TYR A 71 -8.12 -11.67 3.26
C TYR A 71 -9.27 -12.40 2.52
N LEU A 72 -9.16 -13.72 2.37
CA LEU A 72 -10.09 -14.52 1.56
C LEU A 72 -11.20 -15.24 2.34
N GLU A 73 -11.09 -15.35 3.66
CA GLU A 73 -12.03 -16.19 4.43
C GLU A 73 -13.34 -15.43 4.66
N ARG A 74 -14.46 -16.13 4.48
CA ARG A 74 -15.82 -15.65 4.76
C ARG A 74 -16.56 -16.74 5.56
N PRO A 75 -17.01 -16.48 6.81
CA PRO A 75 -16.93 -15.21 7.54
C PRO A 75 -15.48 -14.78 7.83
N TYR A 76 -15.26 -13.47 8.04
CA TYR A 76 -13.94 -12.94 8.32
C TYR A 76 -13.35 -13.56 9.59
N ARG A 77 -12.10 -13.98 9.51
CA ARG A 77 -11.35 -14.54 10.64
C ARG A 77 -10.21 -13.61 11.02
N LEU A 78 -10.04 -13.40 12.33
CA LEU A 78 -8.91 -12.64 12.87
C LEU A 78 -7.64 -13.49 12.81
N ILE A 79 -6.54 -12.92 12.34
CA ILE A 79 -5.22 -13.54 12.24
C ILE A 79 -4.15 -12.59 12.81
N ALA A 80 -2.95 -13.14 13.04
CA ALA A 80 -1.84 -12.35 13.54
C ALA A 80 -1.20 -11.53 12.41
N GLY A 81 -1.01 -10.22 12.64
CA GLY A 81 -0.22 -9.33 11.76
C GLY A 81 1.21 -9.18 12.30
N LEU A 82 1.45 -8.10 13.05
CA LEU A 82 2.71 -7.90 13.79
C LEU A 82 2.81 -8.75 15.06
N ALA A 83 1.70 -9.20 15.63
CA ALA A 83 1.71 -10.11 16.77
C ALA A 83 2.18 -11.51 16.34
N ALA A 84 2.83 -12.24 17.25
CA ALA A 84 3.28 -13.61 17.02
C ALA A 84 2.11 -14.60 16.90
N ALA A 85 0.98 -14.29 17.52
CA ALA A 85 -0.27 -15.03 17.44
C ALA A 85 -1.46 -14.13 17.79
N VAL A 86 -2.68 -14.57 17.49
CA VAL A 86 -3.90 -13.98 18.07
C VAL A 86 -3.89 -14.29 19.57
N PRO A 87 -4.04 -13.30 20.46
CA PRO A 87 -3.93 -13.55 21.90
C PRO A 87 -5.17 -14.25 22.43
N GLU A 88 -4.95 -15.18 23.35
CA GLU A 88 -6.02 -15.79 24.13
C GLU A 88 -6.37 -14.94 25.35
N PRO A 89 -7.66 -14.85 25.74
CA PRO A 89 -8.07 -14.10 26.91
C PRO A 89 -7.63 -14.79 28.20
N ARG A 90 -6.99 -14.04 29.10
CA ARG A 90 -6.70 -14.47 30.47
C ARG A 90 -7.72 -13.86 31.42
N GLN A 91 -8.53 -14.71 32.06
CA GLN A 91 -9.51 -14.29 33.06
C GLN A 91 -8.80 -13.77 34.32
N LEU A 92 -9.28 -12.66 34.87
CA LEU A 92 -8.81 -12.06 36.11
C LEU A 92 -9.82 -12.31 37.25
N PRO A 93 -9.38 -12.29 38.53
CA PRO A 93 -10.25 -12.61 39.67
C PRO A 93 -11.48 -11.70 39.84
N ASP A 94 -11.42 -10.48 39.29
CA ASP A 94 -12.51 -9.49 39.32
C ASP A 94 -13.45 -9.58 38.11
N GLY A 95 -13.33 -10.64 37.29
CA GLY A 95 -14.16 -10.88 36.11
C GLY A 95 -13.71 -10.14 34.85
N ARG A 96 -12.61 -9.39 34.89
CA ARG A 96 -12.02 -8.77 33.68
C ARG A 96 -11.21 -9.79 32.88
N GLN A 97 -10.95 -9.45 31.62
CA GLN A 97 -10.06 -10.21 30.74
C GLN A 97 -8.81 -9.40 30.42
N ALA A 98 -7.66 -10.06 30.41
CA ALA A 98 -6.38 -9.50 29.99
C ALA A 98 -5.89 -10.22 28.74
N TYR A 99 -5.36 -9.45 27.78
CA TYR A 99 -4.75 -9.97 26.56
C TYR A 99 -3.27 -9.62 26.55
N ARG A 100 -2.42 -10.61 26.28
CA ARG A 100 -0.98 -10.40 26.12
C ARG A 100 -0.62 -10.61 24.66
N PHE A 101 -0.06 -9.57 24.07
CA PHE A 101 0.52 -9.62 22.74
C PHE A 101 2.03 -9.78 22.84
N GLU A 102 2.58 -10.67 22.04
CA GLU A 102 4.02 -10.73 21.78
C GLU A 102 4.24 -10.25 20.36
N VAL A 103 5.06 -9.22 20.17
CA VAL A 103 5.39 -8.70 18.84
C VAL A 103 6.40 -9.64 18.20
N ARG A 104 6.24 -9.93 16.90
CA ARG A 104 7.18 -10.76 16.15
C ARG A 104 8.60 -10.19 16.22
N PRO A 105 9.63 -11.05 16.29
CA PRO A 105 11.01 -10.58 16.24
C PRO A 105 11.31 -9.93 14.88
N GLY A 106 12.19 -8.92 14.89
CA GLY A 106 12.65 -8.28 13.66
C GLY A 106 11.67 -7.28 13.04
N VAL A 107 10.58 -6.92 13.72
CA VAL A 107 9.75 -5.77 13.34
C VAL A 107 10.53 -4.49 13.60
N LEU A 108 10.64 -3.64 12.58
CA LEU A 108 11.41 -2.40 12.59
C LEU A 108 10.56 -1.29 11.98
N PHE A 109 10.81 -0.05 12.40
CA PHE A 109 10.28 1.10 11.70
C PHE A 109 11.02 1.35 10.38
N HIS A 110 10.41 2.16 9.53
CA HIS A 110 11.13 2.78 8.42
C HIS A 110 12.36 3.53 8.92
N ALA A 111 13.41 3.60 8.10
CA ALA A 111 14.63 4.31 8.45
C ALA A 111 14.31 5.80 8.71
N ASP A 112 14.46 6.23 9.96
CA ASP A 112 14.19 7.60 10.39
C ASP A 112 15.25 8.03 11.42
N PRO A 113 15.79 9.27 11.34
CA PRO A 113 16.77 9.77 12.30
C PRO A 113 16.33 9.71 13.77
N CYS A 114 15.02 9.73 14.05
CA CYS A 114 14.46 9.61 15.39
C CYS A 114 14.74 8.23 16.02
N PHE A 115 14.82 7.18 15.19
CA PHE A 115 15.20 5.84 15.61
C PHE A 115 16.70 5.67 15.35
N ALA A 116 17.50 5.93 16.39
CA ALA A 116 18.95 6.09 16.30
C ALA A 116 19.64 5.08 15.32
N PRO A 117 20.59 5.54 14.47
CA PRO A 117 21.23 4.70 13.45
C PRO A 117 21.88 3.42 13.98
N SER A 118 22.24 3.39 15.27
CA SER A 118 22.94 2.27 15.92
C SER A 118 22.04 1.10 16.33
N GLN A 119 20.70 1.22 16.23
CA GLN A 119 19.76 0.16 16.60
C GLN A 119 18.85 -0.32 15.46
N GLY A 120 19.11 0.12 14.23
CA GLY A 120 18.46 -0.42 13.04
C GLY A 120 16.96 -0.15 12.93
N GLY A 121 16.45 0.96 13.48
CA GLY A 121 15.02 1.29 13.43
C GLY A 121 14.20 0.74 14.60
N ARG A 122 14.83 0.55 15.77
CA ARG A 122 14.19 0.21 17.05
C ARG A 122 14.06 1.41 17.96
#